data_AF-A0A7V7CU31-F1
#
_entry.id   AF-A0A7V7CU31-F1
#
_cell.length_a   1.000
_cell.length_b   1.000
_cell.length_c   1.000
_cell.angle_alpha   90.00
_cell.angle_beta   90.00
_cell.angle_gamma   90.00
#
_symmetry.space_group_name_H-M   'P 1'
#
loop_
_entity.id
_entity.type
_entity.pdbx_description
1 polymer ?
#
loop_
_entity_poly.entity_id
_entity_poly.type
_entity_poly.pdbx_seq_one_letter_code
_entity_poly.pdbx_strand_id
1 'polypeptide(L)'
;MATSVSRRVKQHRDGLRASGLHPLQIWVPDIRRPGFAEECKRQSQIAALADSTDLELADFLDDAMADANGRPICSSAPPNRQQSDPI
;
A
#
# COMPACT_ATOMS: atom_id res chain seq x y z
N MET A 1 -12.52 21.73 29.68
CA MET A 1 -11.70 20.57 30.09
C MET A 1 -11.01 20.00 28.86
N ALA A 2 -9.68 19.84 28.90
CA ALA A 2 -8.93 19.30 27.76
C ALA A 2 -9.41 17.87 27.46
N THR A 3 -9.70 17.55 26.20
CA THR A 3 -10.00 16.18 25.79
C THR A 3 -8.79 15.31 26.09
N SER A 4 -9.00 14.20 26.81
CA SER A 4 -7.92 13.27 27.12
C SER A 4 -7.32 12.70 25.82
N VAL A 5 -6.02 12.38 25.84
CA VAL A 5 -5.33 11.75 24.71
C VAL A 5 -6.10 10.52 24.21
N SER A 6 -6.60 9.71 25.15
CA SER A 6 -7.39 8.51 24.86
C SER A 6 -8.66 8.82 24.07
N ARG A 7 -9.37 9.91 24.39
CA ARG A 7 -10.58 10.33 23.66
C ARG A 7 -10.24 10.80 22.24
N ARG A 8 -9.14 11.53 22.06
CA ARG A 8 -8.68 11.98 20.73
C ARG A 8 -8.26 10.80 19.85
N VAL A 9 -7.48 9.87 20.39
CA VAL A 9 -7.05 8.65 19.68
C VAL A 9 -8.25 7.80 19.28
N LYS A 10 -9.27 7.67 20.14
CA LYS A 10 -10.50 6.95 19.82
C LYS A 10 -11.26 7.61 18.67
N GLN A 11 -11.53 8.92 18.75
CA GLN A 11 -12.22 9.66 17.68
C GLN A 11 -11.49 9.56 16.33
N HIS A 12 -10.15 9.66 16.34
CA HIS A 12 -9.36 9.51 15.12
C HIS A 12 -9.50 8.12 14.49
N ARG A 13 -9.39 7.05 15.30
CA ARG A 13 -9.58 5.66 14.81
C ARG A 13 -11.00 5.40 14.32
N ASP A 14 -12.01 5.97 14.98
CA ASP A 14 -13.41 5.83 14.57
C ASP A 14 -13.63 6.47 13.18
N GLY A 15 -13.00 7.62 12.91
CA GLY A 15 -12.98 8.24 11.58
C GLY A 15 -12.29 7.39 10.51
N LEU A 16 -11.12 6.81 10.82
CA LEU A 16 -10.41 5.90 9.90
C LEU A 16 -11.22 4.64 9.59
N ARG A 17 -11.94 4.08 10.58
CA ARG A 17 -12.83 2.93 10.32
C ARG A 17 -14.01 3.31 9.43
N ALA A 18 -14.57 4.50 9.61
CA ALA A 18 -15.65 4.99 8.76
C ALA A 18 -15.20 5.21 7.31
N SER A 19 -13.92 5.53 7.08
CA SER A 19 -13.33 5.59 5.74
C SER A 19 -12.88 4.23 5.19
N GLY A 20 -13.25 3.13 5.83
CA GLY A 20 -12.93 1.77 5.39
C GLY A 20 -11.52 1.28 5.74
N LEU A 21 -10.73 2.02 6.53
CA LEU A 21 -9.37 1.62 6.91
C LEU A 21 -9.39 0.71 8.14
N HIS A 22 -8.61 -0.38 8.08
CA HIS A 22 -8.43 -1.29 9.20
C HIS A 22 -7.13 -0.97 9.95
N PRO A 23 -7.17 -0.85 11.29
CA PRO A 23 -5.94 -0.69 12.06
C PRO A 23 -5.10 -1.97 12.04
N LEU A 24 -3.84 -1.86 11.63
CA LEU A 24 -2.83 -2.92 11.68
C LEU A 24 -1.80 -2.58 12.77
N GLN A 25 -1.55 -3.51 13.69
CA GLN A 25 -0.44 -3.39 14.65
C GLN A 25 0.70 -4.28 14.20
N ILE A 26 1.83 -3.66 13.87
CA ILE A 26 3.07 -4.34 13.54
C ILE A 26 4.14 -3.98 14.55
N TRP A 27 5.02 -4.94 14.83
CA TRP A 27 6.20 -4.72 15.65
C TRP A 27 7.33 -4.22 14.77
N VAL A 28 7.82 -3.02 15.06
CA VAL A 28 8.93 -2.39 14.33
C VAL A 28 10.20 -2.50 15.18
N PRO A 29 11.38 -2.76 14.59
CA PRO A 29 12.65 -2.70 15.30
C PRO A 29 12.87 -1.36 16.00
N ASP A 30 13.64 -1.34 17.09
CA ASP A 30 13.93 -0.09 17.81
C ASP A 30 14.69 0.90 16.92
N ILE A 31 14.02 2.02 16.61
CA ILE A 31 14.52 3.10 15.77
C ILE A 31 15.65 3.91 16.41
N ARG A 32 15.88 3.75 17.73
CA ARG A 32 16.91 4.46 18.48
C ARG A 32 18.24 3.71 18.53
N ARG A 33 18.27 2.47 18.05
CA ARG A 33 19.49 1.67 18.07
C ARG A 33 20.56 2.33 17.18
N PRO A 34 21.82 2.44 17.63
CA PRO A 34 22.90 2.87 16.76
C PRO A 34 22.96 1.97 15.50
N GLY A 35 23.10 2.58 14.33
CA GLY A 35 23.07 1.87 13.04
C GLY A 35 21.68 1.63 12.43
N PHE A 36 20.59 2.05 13.08
CA PHE A 36 19.25 1.96 12.49
C PHE A 36 19.14 2.74 11.17
N ALA A 37 19.75 3.93 11.07
CA ALA A 37 19.72 4.73 9.85
C ALA A 37 20.40 4.02 8.67
N GLU A 38 21.53 3.35 8.91
CA GLU A 38 22.24 2.56 7.88
C GLU A 38 21.43 1.33 7.46
N GLU A 39 20.83 0.62 8.42
CA GLU A 39 19.96 -0.52 8.11
C GLU A 39 18.70 -0.08 7.35
N CYS A 40 18.10 1.05 7.74
CA CYS A 40 16.98 1.65 7.02
C CYS A 40 17.36 1.97 5.58
N LYS A 41 18.49 2.64 5.37
CA LYS A 41 19.01 2.95 4.03
C LYS A 41 19.24 1.68 3.20
N ARG A 42 19.87 0.66 3.78
CA ARG A 42 20.14 -0.62 3.12
C ARG A 42 18.84 -1.32 2.71
N GLN A 43 17.85 -1.36 3.58
CA GLN A 43 16.55 -1.98 3.30
C GLN A 43 15.74 -1.19 2.27
N SER A 44 15.73 0.14 2.35
CA SER A 44 15.09 0.98 1.35
C SER A 44 15.68 0.78 -0.05
N GLN A 45 17.00 0.59 -0.16
CA GLN A 45 17.63 0.29 -1.44
C GLN A 45 17.22 -1.08 -1.99
N ILE A 46 17.09 -2.09 -1.13
CA ILE A 46 16.64 -3.43 -1.54
C ILE A 46 15.19 -3.38 -2.03
N ALA A 47 14.31 -2.70 -1.30
CA ALA A 47 12.92 -2.51 -1.72
C ALA A 47 12.84 -1.79 -3.06
N ALA A 48 13.53 -0.66 -3.21
CA ALA A 48 13.55 0.10 -4.47
C ALA A 48 14.10 -0.72 -5.64
N LEU A 49 15.10 -1.56 -5.42
CA LEU A 49 15.62 -2.45 -6.45
C LEU A 49 14.59 -3.50 -6.85
N ALA A 50 13.94 -4.15 -5.87
CA ALA A 50 12.89 -5.13 -6.14
C ALA A 50 11.73 -4.51 -6.92
N ASP A 51 11.26 -3.34 -6.52
CA ASP A 51 10.21 -2.58 -7.21
C ASP A 51 10.63 -2.24 -8.65
N SER A 52 11.87 -1.79 -8.86
CA SER A 52 12.36 -1.44 -10.20
C SER A 52 12.46 -2.62 -11.17
N THR A 53 12.54 -3.85 -10.62
CA THR A 53 12.64 -5.08 -11.42
C THR A 53 11.28 -5.71 -11.72
N ASP A 54 10.22 -5.27 -11.05
CA ASP A 54 8.87 -5.83 -11.17
C ASP A 54 7.91 -4.81 -11.80
N LEU A 55 8.02 -4.67 -13.13
CA LEU A 55 7.21 -3.72 -13.91
C LEU A 55 5.72 -4.07 -13.89
N GLU A 56 5.36 -5.35 -13.84
CA GLU A 56 3.96 -5.79 -13.77
C GLU A 56 3.32 -5.36 -12.45
N LEU A 57 4.06 -5.48 -11.34
CA LEU A 57 3.61 -4.98 -10.05
C LEU A 57 3.48 -3.44 -10.04
N ALA A 58 4.41 -2.73 -10.67
CA ALA A 58 4.36 -1.27 -10.78
C ALA A 58 3.10 -0.80 -11.53
N ASP A 59 2.81 -1.38 -12.70
CA ASP A 59 1.62 -1.06 -13.49
C ASP A 59 0.33 -1.37 -12.71
N PHE A 60 0.28 -2.53 -12.04
CA PHE A 60 -0.86 -2.90 -11.19
C PHE A 60 -1.08 -1.89 -10.04
N LEU A 61 -0.02 -1.43 -9.38
CA LEU A 61 -0.12 -0.47 -8.28
C LEU A 61 -0.59 0.91 -8.77
N ASP A 62 -0.12 1.36 -9.94
CA ASP A 62 -0.57 2.62 -10.56
C ASP A 62 -2.07 2.55 -10.91
N ASP A 63 -2.53 1.44 -11.49
CA ASP A 63 -3.94 1.20 -11.78
C ASP A 63 -4.78 1.18 -10.50
N ALA A 64 -4.34 0.44 -9.48
CA ALA A 64 -5.03 0.38 -8.18
C ALA A 64 -5.10 1.75 -7.48
N MET A 65 -4.06 2.58 -7.62
CA MET A 65 -4.04 3.95 -7.11
C MET A 65 -4.98 4.87 -7.89
N ALA A 66 -5.12 4.69 -9.20
CA ALA A 66 -6.09 5.43 -10.00
C ALA A 66 -7.54 5.08 -9.59
N ASP A 67 -7.81 3.80 -9.31
CA ASP A 67 -9.10 3.30 -8.82
C ASP A 67 -9.45 3.83 -7.43
N ALA A 68 -8.48 3.80 -6.50
CA ALA A 68 -8.67 4.29 -5.13
C ALA A 68 -9.01 5.79 -5.06
N ASN A 69 -8.57 6.57 -6.06
CA ASN A 69 -8.89 7.99 -6.19
C ASN A 69 -10.22 8.27 -6.90
N GLY A 70 -11.04 7.25 -7.18
CA GLY A 70 -12.41 7.38 -7.65
C GLY A 70 -12.56 7.70 -9.14
N ARG A 71 -11.57 7.37 -9.98
CA ARG A 71 -11.76 7.40 -11.44
C ARG A 71 -12.43 6.09 -11.88
N PRO A 72 -13.62 6.14 -12.51
CA PRO A 72 -14.26 4.93 -12.98
C PRO A 72 -13.50 4.41 -14.21
N ILE A 73 -12.92 3.22 -14.10
CA ILE A 73 -12.38 2.46 -15.22
C ILE A 73 -13.50 2.12 -16.21
N CYS A 74 -13.53 2.80 -17.35
CA CYS A 74 -14.09 2.21 -18.55
C CYS A 74 -13.12 1.12 -19.02
N SER A 75 -13.39 -0.12 -18.58
CA SER A 75 -12.99 -1.41 -19.14
C SER A 75 -11.88 -1.36 -20.21
N SER A 76 -10.63 -1.59 -19.80
CA SER A 76 -9.71 -2.35 -20.63
C SER A 76 -10.03 -3.83 -20.40
N ALA A 77 -10.92 -4.37 -21.23
CA ALA A 77 -11.13 -5.81 -21.30
C ALA A 77 -9.79 -6.53 -21.55
N PRO A 78 -9.50 -7.64 -20.86
CA PRO A 78 -8.30 -8.42 -21.13
C PRO A 78 -8.33 -8.89 -22.60
N PRO A 79 -7.20 -8.90 -23.33
CA PRO A 79 -7.18 -9.47 -24.66
C PRO A 79 -7.63 -10.92 -24.58
N ASN A 80 -8.65 -11.19 -25.38
CA ASN A 80 -9.40 -12.44 -25.42
C ASN A 80 -8.46 -13.65 -25.53
N ARG A 81 -8.51 -14.53 -24.53
CA ARG A 81 -8.08 -15.92 -24.65
C ARG A 81 -9.09 -16.64 -25.55
N GLN A 82 -8.97 -16.46 -26.87
CA GLN A 82 -9.66 -17.31 -27.82
C GLN A 82 -8.89 -18.63 -27.94
N GLN A 83 -9.56 -19.71 -27.50
CA GLN A 83 -9.22 -21.08 -27.79
C GLN A 83 -9.37 -21.38 -29.30
N SER A 84 -8.58 -22.37 -29.74
CA SER A 84 -8.78 -23.29 -30.88
C SER A 84 -8.79 -22.75 -32.30
N ASP A 85 -7.83 -23.24 -33.10
CA ASP A 85 -8.14 -23.84 -34.41
C ASP A 85 -7.27 -25.10 -34.63
N PRO A 86 -7.81 -26.20 -35.19
CA PRO A 86 -7.08 -27.42 -35.50
C PRO A 86 -6.60 -27.44 -36.95
N ILE A 87 -5.37 -27.91 -37.20
CA ILE A 87 -5.01 -28.84 -38.29
C ILE A 87 -3.92 -29.77 -37.76
#